data_AF-A0A379T1A7-F1
#
_entry.id   AF-A0A379T1A7-F1
#
_cell.length_a   1.000
_cell.length_b   1.000
_cell.length_c   1.000
_cell.angle_alpha   90.00
_cell.angle_beta   90.00
_cell.angle_gamma   90.00
#
_symmetry.space_group_name_H-M   'P 1'
#
loop_
_entity.id
_entity.type
_entity.pdbx_description
1 polymer ?
#
loop_
_entity_poly.entity_id
_entity_poly.type
_entity_poly.pdbx_seq_one_letter_code
_entity_poly.pdbx_strand_id
1 'polypeptide(L)'
;MHNQEQLTALEAVELAEPVTVWMKLDTGMHRLGVRPEEAEAFYQRLTHCKNVRQPVNIVSHFARADEPECGATEHQLEIFNAFCQDKAGKRSIAASGGILLWPQSHFDWARPGIILYGVSPLEHKPWGRILVFSR
;
A
#
# COMPACT_ATOMS: atom_id res chain seq x y z
N MET A 1 7.50 0.63 7.57
CA MET A 1 8.41 1.78 7.70
C MET A 1 7.77 3.00 7.08
N HIS A 2 7.53 4.08 7.82
CA HIS A 2 6.78 5.24 7.31
C HIS A 2 7.23 6.61 7.83
N ASN A 3 8.27 6.70 8.66
CA ASN A 3 8.81 7.98 9.16
C ASN A 3 10.32 7.87 9.42
N GLN A 4 10.93 9.02 9.70
CA GLN A 4 12.38 9.12 9.90
C GLN A 4 12.85 8.42 11.19
N GLU A 5 12.05 8.48 12.25
CA GLU A 5 12.40 7.88 13.54
C GLU A 5 12.52 6.37 13.44
N GLN A 6 11.59 5.70 12.74
CA GLN A 6 11.67 4.26 12.54
C GLN A 6 12.87 3.87 11.66
N LEU A 7 13.18 4.66 10.62
CA LEU A 7 14.32 4.40 9.74
C LEU A 7 15.64 4.54 10.50
N THR A 8 15.81 5.64 11.23
CA THR A 8 16.99 5.88 12.05
C THR A 8 17.14 4.83 13.15
N ALA A 9 16.04 4.43 13.81
CA ALA A 9 16.09 3.34 14.77
C ALA A 9 16.53 2.02 14.12
N LEU A 10 16.04 1.72 12.91
CA LEU A 10 16.42 0.50 12.20
C LEU A 10 17.88 0.54 11.70
N GLU A 11 18.42 1.70 11.37
CA GLU A 11 19.83 1.87 11.00
C GLU A 11 20.77 1.72 12.21
N ALA A 12 20.35 2.20 13.38
CA ALA A 12 21.20 2.26 14.57
C ALA A 12 21.22 0.96 15.40
N VAL A 13 20.19 0.13 15.29
CA VAL A 13 20.08 -1.11 16.07
C VAL A 13 21.03 -2.19 15.54
N GLU A 14 21.48 -3.08 16.42
CA GLU A 14 22.06 -4.38 16.02
C GLU A 14 21.01 -5.47 16.20
N LEU A 15 20.55 -6.05 15.09
CA LEU A 15 19.62 -7.17 15.12
C LEU A 15 20.38 -8.48 14.88
N ALA A 16 19.96 -9.53 15.58
CA ALA A 16 20.47 -10.88 15.34
C ALA A 16 20.14 -11.36 13.92
N GLU A 17 18.97 -10.97 13.39
CA GLU A 17 18.54 -11.26 12.03
C GLU A 17 17.87 -10.04 11.38
N PRO A 18 18.03 -9.85 10.05
CA PRO A 18 17.37 -8.76 9.35
C PRO A 18 15.84 -8.94 9.32
N VAL A 19 15.11 -7.83 9.27
CA VAL A 19 13.64 -7.81 9.25
C VAL A 19 13.10 -7.51 7.86
N THR A 20 11.96 -8.12 7.52
CA THR A 20 11.27 -7.80 6.28
C THR A 20 10.58 -6.46 6.43
N VAL A 21 10.87 -5.52 5.51
CA VAL A 21 10.28 -4.17 5.55
C VAL A 21 9.29 -3.98 4.42
N TRP A 22 8.18 -3.34 4.78
CA TRP A 22 7.28 -2.66 3.85
C TRP A 22 7.41 -1.16 4.06
N MET A 23 7.96 -0.46 3.06
CA MET A 23 8.00 1.00 3.03
C MET A 23 6.61 1.52 2.67
N LYS A 24 6.07 2.42 3.51
CA LYS A 24 4.77 3.02 3.29
C LYS A 24 4.93 4.31 2.51
N LEU A 25 4.39 4.36 1.30
CA LEU A 25 4.33 5.56 0.47
C LEU A 25 3.01 6.29 0.73
N ASP A 26 3.08 7.59 1.01
CA ASP A 26 1.89 8.45 0.98
C ASP A 26 1.62 8.86 -0.47
N THR A 27 0.49 8.38 -0.99
CA THR A 27 0.05 8.65 -2.36
C THR A 27 -1.08 9.66 -2.42
N GLY A 28 -1.52 10.22 -1.28
CA GLY A 28 -2.63 11.18 -1.20
C GLY A 28 -3.58 10.99 -0.03
N MET A 29 -3.31 10.05 0.89
CA MET A 29 -4.14 9.89 2.10
C MET A 29 -3.71 10.86 3.22
N HIS A 30 -2.44 11.31 3.20
CA HIS A 30 -1.90 12.29 4.14
C HIS A 30 -2.07 11.94 5.63
N ARG A 31 -2.05 10.64 5.92
CA ARG A 31 -2.15 10.09 7.28
C ARG A 31 -0.84 9.50 7.78
N LEU A 32 -0.28 8.55 7.02
CA LEU A 32 1.00 7.92 7.29
C LEU A 32 1.66 7.54 5.97
N GLY A 33 2.97 7.67 5.88
CA GLY A 33 3.75 7.32 4.71
C GLY A 33 4.78 8.40 4.40
N VAL A 34 5.82 8.01 3.70
CA VAL A 34 6.82 8.93 3.17
C VAL A 34 6.23 9.61 1.94
N ARG A 35 6.40 10.92 1.82
CA ARG A 35 5.87 11.68 0.68
C ARG A 35 6.71 11.44 -0.58
N PRO A 36 6.13 11.57 -1.79
CA PRO A 36 6.83 11.27 -3.04
C PRO A 36 8.17 12.00 -3.20
N GLU A 37 8.26 13.25 -2.74
CA GLU A 37 9.47 14.07 -2.80
C GLU A 37 10.63 13.54 -1.95
N GLU A 38 10.34 12.76 -0.91
CA GLU A 38 11.33 12.17 0.02
C GLU A 38 11.53 10.67 -0.23
N ALA A 39 10.63 10.05 -0.99
CA ALA A 39 10.48 8.61 -1.05
C ALA A 39 11.71 7.90 -1.64
N GLU A 40 12.34 8.45 -2.67
CA GLU A 40 13.50 7.80 -3.29
C GLU A 40 14.69 7.78 -2.32
N ALA A 41 15.02 8.89 -1.68
CA ALA A 41 16.09 8.95 -0.69
C ALA A 41 15.83 8.01 0.50
N PHE A 42 14.58 7.95 0.96
CA PHE A 42 14.16 7.05 2.04
C PHE A 42 14.29 5.58 1.65
N TYR A 43 13.87 5.22 0.43
CA TYR A 43 13.98 3.86 -0.11
C TYR A 43 15.43 3.44 -0.25
N GLN A 44 16.30 4.31 -0.77
CA GLN A 44 17.73 4.02 -0.90
C GLN A 44 18.37 3.74 0.46
N ARG A 45 18.00 4.46 1.52
CA ARG A 45 18.50 4.15 2.86
C ARG A 45 18.06 2.77 3.35
N LEU A 46 16.81 2.38 3.07
CA LEU A 46 16.33 1.04 3.38
C LEU A 46 17.03 -0.07 2.57
N THR A 47 17.38 0.16 1.31
CA THR A 47 18.09 -0.83 0.49
C THR A 47 19.53 -1.06 0.95
N HIS A 48 20.16 -0.04 1.54
CA HIS A 48 21.52 -0.13 2.08
C HIS A 48 21.59 -0.54 3.57
N CYS A 49 20.44 -0.63 4.25
CA CYS A 49 20.40 -0.98 5.68
C CYS A 49 20.62 -2.49 5.89
N LYS A 50 21.70 -2.87 6.58
CA LYS A 50 22.03 -4.28 6.91
C LYS A 50 20.93 -5.00 7.69
N ASN A 51 20.13 -4.25 8.44
CA ASN A 51 19.04 -4.78 9.26
C ASN A 51 17.76 -5.04 8.45
N VAL A 52 17.75 -4.72 7.14
CA VAL A 52 16.61 -4.93 6.26
C VAL A 52 16.85 -6.16 5.38
N ARG A 53 15.91 -7.10 5.42
CA ARG A 53 15.88 -8.23 4.48
C ARG A 53 15.43 -7.71 3.12
N GLN A 54 16.32 -7.81 2.13
CA GLN A 54 16.06 -7.36 0.77
C GLN A 54 15.22 -8.39 -0.02
N PRO A 55 14.41 -7.93 -1.01
CA PRO A 55 14.16 -6.53 -1.37
C PRO A 55 13.19 -5.82 -0.41
N VAL A 56 13.27 -4.48 -0.36
CA VAL A 56 12.30 -3.63 0.34
C VAL A 56 10.95 -3.67 -0.38
N ASN A 57 9.89 -4.09 0.31
CA ASN A 57 8.53 -4.10 -0.25
C ASN A 57 7.88 -2.72 -0.13
N ILE A 58 6.86 -2.45 -0.93
CA ILE A 58 6.22 -1.13 -1.03
C ILE A 58 4.71 -1.27 -0.77
N VAL A 59 4.20 -0.49 0.18
CA VAL A 59 2.79 -0.47 0.55
C VAL A 59 2.23 0.95 0.47
N SER A 60 1.01 1.11 -0.03
CA SER A 60 0.23 2.33 0.13
C SER A 60 -1.23 1.97 0.44
N HIS A 61 -2.11 2.97 0.56
CA HIS A 61 -3.52 2.75 0.86
C HIS A 61 -4.38 3.83 0.22
N PHE A 62 -5.47 3.40 -0.44
CA PHE A 62 -6.42 4.32 -1.01
C PHE A 62 -7.16 5.12 0.06
N ALA A 63 -7.43 6.38 -0.25
CA ALA A 63 -8.26 7.26 0.56
C ALA A 63 -9.75 7.14 0.17
N ARG A 64 -10.05 6.98 -1.13
CA ARG A 64 -11.41 7.07 -1.72
C ARG A 64 -11.67 5.98 -2.77
N ALA A 65 -11.27 4.74 -2.48
CA ALA A 65 -11.46 3.61 -3.42
C ALA A 65 -12.93 3.24 -3.66
N ASP A 66 -13.82 3.72 -2.80
CA ASP A 66 -15.28 3.56 -2.85
C ASP A 66 -15.98 4.62 -3.71
N GLU A 67 -15.25 5.62 -4.21
CA GLU A 67 -15.77 6.71 -5.04
C GLU A 67 -15.12 6.68 -6.45
N PRO A 68 -15.54 5.77 -7.35
CA PRO A 68 -14.88 5.55 -8.63
C PRO A 68 -14.92 6.72 -9.61
N GLU A 69 -15.79 7.71 -9.38
CA GLU A 69 -15.97 8.85 -10.28
C GLU A 69 -15.12 10.07 -9.90
N CYS A 70 -14.45 10.06 -8.74
CA CYS A 70 -13.76 11.25 -8.23
C CYS A 70 -12.31 11.43 -8.71
N GLY A 71 -11.74 10.44 -9.41
CA GLY A 71 -10.37 10.48 -9.95
C GLY A 71 -9.24 10.32 -8.92
N ALA A 72 -9.56 10.26 -7.62
CA ALA A 72 -8.55 10.19 -6.57
C ALA A 72 -7.77 8.85 -6.59
N THR A 73 -8.45 7.74 -6.88
CA THR A 73 -7.84 6.41 -6.85
C THR A 73 -6.87 6.21 -8.00
N GLU A 74 -7.20 6.71 -9.19
CA GLU A 74 -6.35 6.76 -10.36
C GLU A 74 -5.09 7.58 -10.08
N HIS A 75 -5.24 8.77 -9.50
CA HIS A 75 -4.09 9.60 -9.13
C HIS A 75 -3.17 8.90 -8.11
N GLN A 76 -3.73 8.23 -7.10
CA GLN A 76 -2.95 7.44 -6.15
C GLN A 76 -2.21 6.28 -6.85
N LEU A 77 -2.83 5.64 -7.85
CA LEU A 77 -2.21 4.57 -8.64
C LEU A 77 -1.08 5.08 -9.52
N GLU A 78 -1.23 6.26 -10.13
CA GLU A 78 -0.17 6.89 -10.94
C GLU A 78 1.09 7.13 -10.10
N ILE A 79 0.95 7.77 -8.93
CA ILE A 79 2.06 8.01 -8.00
C ILE A 79 2.68 6.68 -7.55
N PHE A 80 1.84 5.71 -7.19
CA PHE A 80 2.31 4.41 -6.70
C PHE A 80 3.09 3.64 -7.78
N ASN A 81 2.58 3.59 -9.01
CA ASN A 81 3.22 2.89 -10.12
C ASN A 81 4.54 3.58 -10.51
N ALA A 82 4.54 4.91 -10.61
CA ALA A 82 5.74 5.69 -10.92
C ALA A 82 6.84 5.42 -9.88
N PHE A 83 6.50 5.44 -8.59
CA PHE A 83 7.49 5.14 -7.55
C PHE A 83 7.96 3.69 -7.58
N CYS A 84 7.07 2.72 -7.83
CA CYS A 84 7.43 1.30 -7.84
C CYS A 84 8.20 0.87 -9.09
N GLN A 85 8.29 1.71 -10.12
CA GLN A 85 8.99 1.39 -11.35
C GLN A 85 10.44 0.94 -11.06
N ASP A 86 10.86 -0.16 -11.67
CA ASP A 86 12.18 -0.77 -11.56
C ASP A 86 12.61 -1.21 -10.13
N LYS A 87 11.68 -1.28 -9.18
CA LYS A 87 11.93 -1.78 -7.83
C LYS A 87 11.50 -3.25 -7.70
N ALA A 88 12.40 -4.08 -7.18
CA ALA A 88 12.21 -5.55 -7.09
C ALA A 88 11.26 -6.00 -5.95
N GLY A 89 10.88 -5.09 -5.05
CA GLY A 89 10.03 -5.39 -3.92
C GLY A 89 8.58 -5.72 -4.30
N LYS A 90 7.90 -6.47 -3.43
CA LYS A 90 6.46 -6.72 -3.61
C LYS A 90 5.67 -5.44 -3.39
N ARG A 91 4.53 -5.32 -4.09
CA ARG A 91 3.67 -4.15 -4.09
C ARG A 91 2.30 -4.46 -3.50
N SER A 92 1.77 -3.54 -2.69
CA SER A 92 0.46 -3.68 -2.08
C SER A 92 -0.25 -2.33 -1.91
N ILE A 93 -1.41 -2.14 -2.54
CA ILE A 93 -2.25 -0.94 -2.32
C ILE A 93 -3.71 -1.27 -2.02
N ALA A 94 -4.25 -2.32 -2.64
CA ALA A 94 -5.65 -2.69 -2.55
C ALA A 94 -6.04 -3.22 -1.15
N ALA A 95 -6.98 -2.53 -0.51
CA ALA A 95 -7.82 -3.10 0.54
C ALA A 95 -9.20 -3.48 -0.03
N SER A 96 -10.24 -3.64 0.80
CA SER A 96 -11.57 -4.11 0.36
C SER A 96 -12.14 -3.38 -0.88
N GLY A 97 -12.17 -2.04 -0.89
CA GLY A 97 -12.66 -1.28 -2.05
C GLY A 97 -11.80 -1.46 -3.30
N GLY A 98 -10.47 -1.42 -3.13
CA GLY A 98 -9.49 -1.71 -4.19
C GLY A 98 -9.67 -3.10 -4.81
N ILE A 99 -9.92 -4.12 -3.97
CA ILE A 99 -10.12 -5.50 -4.42
C ILE A 99 -11.35 -5.61 -5.32
N LEU A 100 -12.46 -5.00 -4.91
CA LEU A 100 -13.75 -5.13 -5.59
C LEU A 100 -13.86 -4.28 -6.85
N LEU A 101 -13.35 -3.05 -6.82
CA LEU A 101 -13.60 -2.05 -7.87
C LEU A 101 -12.39 -1.77 -8.76
N TRP A 102 -11.17 -2.13 -8.35
CA TRP A 102 -9.94 -1.70 -9.01
C TRP A 102 -8.99 -2.88 -9.30
N PRO A 103 -9.29 -3.73 -10.30
CA PRO A 103 -8.47 -4.90 -10.65
C PRO A 103 -6.98 -4.58 -10.90
N GLN A 104 -6.69 -3.43 -11.50
CA GLN A 104 -5.33 -2.95 -11.73
C GLN A 104 -4.53 -2.66 -10.45
N SER A 105 -5.19 -2.60 -9.29
CA SER A 105 -4.58 -2.32 -7.99
C SER A 105 -4.20 -3.57 -7.19
N HIS A 106 -4.49 -4.77 -7.69
CA HIS A 106 -4.32 -6.03 -6.96
C HIS A 106 -2.84 -6.32 -6.63
N PHE A 107 -1.95 -6.04 -7.58
CA PHE A 107 -0.50 -6.26 -7.46
C PHE A 107 -0.14 -7.62 -6.83
N ASP A 108 0.90 -7.66 -5.97
CA ASP A 108 1.42 -8.89 -5.38
C ASP A 108 0.64 -9.29 -4.11
N TRP A 109 0.12 -8.31 -3.37
CA TRP A 109 -0.62 -8.51 -2.12
C TRP A 109 -1.84 -7.60 -2.02
N ALA A 110 -3.02 -8.22 -1.93
CA ALA A 110 -4.26 -7.57 -1.52
C ALA A 110 -4.45 -7.67 0.00
N ARG A 111 -5.19 -6.72 0.59
CA ARG A 111 -5.40 -6.61 2.05
C ARG A 111 -6.89 -6.54 2.40
N PRO A 112 -7.66 -7.63 2.22
CA PRO A 112 -9.09 -7.64 2.52
C PRO A 112 -9.32 -7.39 4.02
N GLY A 113 -10.12 -6.38 4.32
CA GLY A 113 -10.55 -6.05 5.68
C GLY A 113 -12.04 -6.33 5.82
N ILE A 114 -12.85 -5.27 5.73
CA ILE A 114 -14.32 -5.35 5.91
C ILE A 114 -15.01 -6.41 5.02
N ILE A 115 -14.53 -6.61 3.78
CA ILE A 115 -15.14 -7.58 2.85
C ILE A 115 -14.90 -9.04 3.26
N LEU A 116 -13.86 -9.32 4.04
CA LEU A 116 -13.60 -10.66 4.58
C LEU A 116 -14.73 -11.12 5.52
N TYR A 117 -15.44 -10.16 6.12
CA TYR A 117 -16.54 -10.40 7.04
C TYR A 117 -17.91 -10.35 6.35
N GLY A 118 -17.95 -10.34 5.01
CA GLY A 118 -19.20 -10.23 4.25
C GLY A 118 -19.86 -8.85 4.34
N VAL A 119 -19.11 -7.82 4.77
CA VAL A 119 -19.61 -6.44 4.88
C VAL A 119 -19.01 -5.60 3.75
N SER A 120 -19.85 -4.84 3.06
CA SER A 120 -19.40 -4.01 1.94
C SER A 120 -18.54 -2.84 2.41
N PRO A 121 -17.47 -2.47 1.65
CA PRO A 121 -16.73 -1.23 1.84
C PRO A 121 -17.38 0.01 1.20
N LEU A 122 -18.55 -0.11 0.56
CA LEU A 122 -19.20 0.96 -0.21
C LEU A 122 -20.44 1.51 0.54
N GLU A 123 -20.65 2.82 0.50
CA GLU A 123 -21.79 3.48 1.17
C GLU A 123 -23.12 3.40 0.36
N HIS A 124 -23.08 3.26 -0.97
CA HIS A 124 -24.29 3.32 -1.80
C HIS A 124 -25.07 1.99 -1.87
N LYS A 125 -26.41 2.08 -1.74
CA LYS A 125 -27.44 1.04 -1.99
C LYS A 125 -28.46 1.58 -3.01
N PRO A 126 -29.10 0.77 -3.89
CA PRO A 126 -29.52 -0.60 -3.63
C PRO A 126 -28.81 -1.65 -4.48
N TRP A 127 -28.35 -2.70 -3.81
CA TRP A 127 -27.71 -3.87 -4.42
C TRP A 127 -28.60 -4.46 -5.53
N GLY A 128 -28.11 -4.44 -6.76
CA GLY A 128 -28.32 -5.59 -7.63
C GLY A 128 -27.80 -6.83 -6.90
N ARG A 129 -28.56 -7.95 -6.99
CA ARG A 129 -28.39 -9.21 -6.24
C ARG A 129 -27.00 -9.34 -5.60
N ILE A 130 -27.00 -9.29 -4.28
CA ILE A 130 -25.94 -9.76 -3.40
C ILE A 130 -25.12 -10.79 -4.16
N LEU A 131 -23.83 -10.51 -4.41
CA LEU A 131 -22.84 -11.52 -4.76
C LEU A 131 -22.68 -12.42 -3.53
N VAL A 132 -23.74 -13.15 -3.21
CA VAL A 132 -23.63 -14.45 -2.57
C VAL A 132 -22.89 -15.22 -3.65
N PHE A 133 -21.65 -15.59 -3.38
CA PHE A 133 -21.03 -16.68 -4.11
C PHE A 133 -21.94 -17.90 -3.90
N SER A 134 -22.93 -18.05 -4.78
CA SER A 134 -23.72 -19.27 -4.86
C SER A 134 -22.76 -20.34 -5.32
N ARG A 135 -22.55 -21.32 -4.44
CA ARG A 135 -21.91 -22.58 -4.80
C ARG A 135 -22.63 -23.22 -5.99
#